data_AF-A0AAD6FC66-F1
#
_entry.id   AF-A0AAD6FC66-F1
#
_cell.length_a   1.000
_cell.length_b   1.000
_cell.length_c   1.000
_cell.angle_alpha   90.00
_cell.angle_beta   90.00
_cell.angle_gamma   90.00
#
_symmetry.space_group_name_H-M   'P 1'
#
loop_
_entity.id
_entity.type
_entity.pdbx_description
1 polymer ?
#
loop_
_entity_poly.entity_id
_entity_poly.type
_entity_poly.pdbx_seq_one_letter_code
_entity_poly.pdbx_strand_id
1 'polypeptide(L)'
;MGLLAILKEYVMVFQGSQTLVHKLHDRQLELFLAFMACFVKAEYITQLSPRALREMVLEDHMLLPSKEVYVGQEADTFRSQNPNHALLVPFLADVRKAYITTAVYLQKKLPLASPTLTALSALDPLLRGHSQATIQLKRLSGMLRHLLPADQDIQRELVRFNVDLTIPSFKEGESMVEWWGHVFDKPDKYPFLSAMVKCCLSIFHGPRVESSFSLMNEIIDQRSGNMNVPTFNAIQTVKYTLQSRGKTAVQLFRMEDVKFGEVDRTLCKNINSAAATYKRQQKMNQKEKQQQQSKYGSQASGSAQQAKKQTAEEEKRVRLRHVAKQRKRAMETLVVQAKKKK
;
A
#
# COMPACT_ATOMS: atom_id res chain seq x y z
N MET A 1 23.72 12.51 4.23
CA MET A 1 22.44 11.78 4.11
C MET A 1 22.50 10.55 5.03
N GLY A 2 21.79 10.52 6.16
CA GLY A 2 21.98 9.45 7.17
C GLY A 2 21.52 8.06 6.71
N LEU A 3 21.95 6.98 7.39
CA LEU A 3 21.59 5.59 7.07
C LEU A 3 20.06 5.35 6.99
N LEU A 4 19.31 5.97 7.90
CA LEU A 4 17.85 5.90 7.91
C LEU A 4 17.22 6.55 6.66
N ALA A 5 17.92 7.47 6.01
CA ALA A 5 17.44 8.08 4.78
C ALA A 5 17.40 7.06 3.64
N ILE A 6 18.40 6.17 3.51
CA ILE A 6 18.44 5.13 2.47
C ILE A 6 17.21 4.21 2.60
N LEU A 7 16.91 3.75 3.82
CA LEU A 7 15.73 2.90 4.08
C LEU A 7 14.43 3.67 3.84
N LYS A 8 14.38 4.95 4.24
CA LYS A 8 13.19 5.80 4.08
C LYS A 8 12.90 6.08 2.61
N GLU A 9 13.91 6.36 1.80
CA GLU A 9 13.79 6.60 0.36
C GLU A 9 13.14 5.40 -0.34
N TYR A 10 13.61 4.18 -0.06
CA TYR A 10 12.99 2.97 -0.59
C TYR A 10 11.50 2.86 -0.20
N VAL A 11 11.17 3.10 1.07
CA VAL A 11 9.76 3.06 1.52
C VAL A 11 8.93 4.12 0.80
N MET A 12 9.45 5.33 0.63
CA MET A 12 8.74 6.43 -0.03
C MET A 12 8.43 6.14 -1.51
N VAL A 13 9.30 5.40 -2.22
CA VAL A 13 9.03 4.99 -3.61
C VAL A 13 7.71 4.24 -3.73
N PHE A 14 7.39 3.37 -2.77
CA PHE A 14 6.20 2.51 -2.82
C PHE A 14 5.00 3.05 -2.03
N GLN A 15 5.10 4.26 -1.46
CA GLN A 15 3.98 4.96 -0.83
C GLN A 15 3.02 5.60 -1.85
N GLY A 16 3.42 5.72 -3.10
CA GLY A 16 2.58 6.26 -4.18
C GLY A 16 1.35 5.40 -4.50
N SER A 17 0.39 6.00 -5.21
CA SER A 17 -0.83 5.32 -5.66
C SER A 17 -0.66 4.52 -6.96
N GLN A 18 0.44 4.75 -7.69
CA GLN A 18 0.73 4.12 -8.97
C GLN A 18 1.33 2.72 -8.78
N THR A 19 1.10 1.84 -9.76
CA THR A 19 1.70 0.50 -9.76
C THR A 19 3.18 0.57 -10.18
N LEU A 20 4.06 0.05 -9.34
CA LEU A 20 5.52 0.05 -9.48
C LEU A 20 6.10 -1.36 -9.29
N VAL A 21 5.28 -2.40 -9.49
CA VAL A 21 5.70 -3.80 -9.32
C VAL A 21 6.92 -4.15 -10.20
N HIS A 22 7.02 -3.54 -11.39
CA HIS A 22 8.14 -3.68 -12.32
C HIS A 22 9.44 -3.05 -11.80
N LYS A 23 9.38 -2.07 -10.90
CA LYS A 23 10.58 -1.48 -10.26
C LYS A 23 10.94 -2.17 -8.96
N LEU A 24 10.10 -3.05 -8.42
CA LEU A 24 10.24 -3.57 -7.07
C LEU A 24 11.55 -4.34 -6.89
N HIS A 25 11.89 -5.23 -7.83
CA HIS A 25 13.13 -6.00 -7.78
C HIS A 25 14.36 -5.09 -7.84
N ASP A 26 14.40 -4.21 -8.83
CA ASP A 26 15.51 -3.30 -9.09
C ASP A 26 15.74 -2.36 -7.89
N ARG A 27 14.68 -1.78 -7.34
CA ARG A 27 14.75 -0.91 -6.14
C ARG A 27 15.19 -1.66 -4.89
N GLN A 28 14.83 -2.94 -4.73
CA GLN A 28 15.32 -3.77 -3.62
C GLN A 28 16.82 -4.05 -3.76
N LEU A 29 17.28 -4.30 -4.99
CA LEU A 29 18.69 -4.51 -5.27
C LEU A 29 19.51 -3.23 -5.05
N GLU A 30 19.03 -2.10 -5.56
CA GLU A 30 19.63 -0.78 -5.33
C GLU A 30 19.73 -0.45 -3.83
N LEU A 31 18.63 -0.65 -3.08
CA LEU A 31 18.62 -0.48 -1.62
C LEU A 31 19.72 -1.32 -0.96
N PHE A 32 19.77 -2.60 -1.30
CA PHE A 32 20.71 -3.53 -0.68
C PHE A 32 22.16 -3.17 -1.03
N LEU A 33 22.45 -2.86 -2.29
CA LEU A 33 23.78 -2.44 -2.73
C LEU A 33 24.21 -1.12 -2.08
N ALA A 34 23.33 -0.11 -2.03
CA ALA A 34 23.59 1.16 -1.37
C ALA A 34 23.86 0.99 0.13
N PHE A 35 23.11 0.10 0.79
CA PHE A 35 23.34 -0.24 2.18
C PHE A 35 24.70 -0.92 2.39
N MET A 36 25.04 -1.90 1.55
CA MET A 36 26.30 -2.64 1.64
C MET A 36 27.52 -1.75 1.37
N ALA A 37 27.41 -0.83 0.41
CA ALA A 37 28.46 0.13 0.09
C ALA A 37 28.86 1.04 1.27
N CYS A 38 28.04 1.12 2.33
CA CYS A 38 28.40 1.86 3.55
C CYS A 38 29.54 1.21 4.35
N PHE A 39 29.77 -0.10 4.22
CA PHE A 39 30.70 -0.83 5.08
C PHE A 39 31.45 -1.99 4.40
N VAL A 40 31.11 -2.31 3.15
CA VAL A 40 31.74 -3.35 2.34
C VAL A 40 32.45 -2.69 1.16
N LYS A 41 33.64 -3.19 0.82
CA LYS A 41 34.40 -2.73 -0.34
C LYS A 41 33.62 -2.98 -1.63
N ALA A 42 33.58 -1.98 -2.51
CA ALA A 42 32.77 -2.02 -3.73
C ALA A 42 33.11 -3.20 -4.65
N GLU A 43 34.39 -3.55 -4.76
CA GLU A 43 34.89 -4.65 -5.61
C GLU A 43 34.26 -6.01 -5.29
N TYR A 44 33.79 -6.23 -4.05
CA TYR A 44 33.14 -7.46 -3.63
C TYR A 44 31.63 -7.50 -3.87
N ILE A 45 31.00 -6.38 -4.23
CA ILE A 45 29.53 -6.31 -4.40
C ILE A 45 29.08 -5.91 -5.80
N THR A 46 29.88 -5.15 -6.57
CA THR A 46 29.44 -4.58 -7.86
C THR A 46 29.26 -5.59 -8.98
N GLN A 47 29.89 -6.76 -8.90
CA GLN A 47 29.82 -7.79 -9.95
C GLN A 47 28.97 -9.01 -9.57
N LEU A 48 28.41 -9.03 -8.36
CA LEU A 48 27.66 -10.17 -7.88
C LEU A 48 26.24 -10.19 -8.43
N SER A 49 25.79 -11.37 -8.85
CA SER A 49 24.39 -11.58 -9.19
C SER A 49 23.49 -11.39 -7.95
N PRO A 50 22.20 -11.05 -8.11
CA PRO A 50 21.27 -10.93 -6.97
C PRO A 50 21.18 -12.20 -6.11
N ARG A 51 21.38 -13.38 -6.72
CA ARG A 51 21.44 -14.65 -5.99
C ARG A 51 22.71 -14.76 -5.16
N ALA A 52 23.86 -14.43 -5.74
CA ALA A 52 25.13 -14.42 -5.01
C ALA A 52 25.10 -13.42 -3.86
N LEU A 53 24.53 -12.22 -4.06
CA LEU A 53 24.34 -11.22 -3.00
C LEU A 53 23.46 -11.73 -1.84
N ARG A 54 22.45 -12.53 -2.13
CA ARG A 54 21.60 -13.16 -1.11
C ARG A 54 22.34 -14.22 -0.28
N GLU A 55 23.21 -14.99 -0.93
CA GLU A 55 23.93 -16.13 -0.33
C GLU A 55 25.30 -15.73 0.24
N MET A 56 25.76 -14.50 0.00
CA MET A 56 27.07 -14.01 0.42
C MET A 56 27.24 -14.01 1.94
N VAL A 57 28.35 -14.60 2.40
CA VAL A 57 28.81 -14.52 3.77
C VAL A 57 29.78 -13.35 3.89
N LEU A 58 29.53 -12.45 4.85
CA LEU A 58 30.37 -11.29 5.09
C LEU A 58 31.62 -11.68 5.90
N GLU A 59 32.79 -11.58 5.27
CA GLU A 59 34.08 -11.84 5.89
C GLU A 59 34.88 -10.55 6.11
N ASP A 60 35.76 -10.54 7.11
CA ASP A 60 36.51 -9.34 7.52
C ASP A 60 37.33 -8.71 6.39
N HIS A 61 37.88 -9.52 5.48
CA HIS A 61 38.69 -9.04 4.36
C HIS A 61 37.88 -8.23 3.33
N MET A 62 36.56 -8.46 3.26
CA MET A 62 35.63 -7.75 2.38
C MET A 62 35.18 -6.41 2.96
N LEU A 63 35.30 -6.25 4.28
CA LEU A 63 34.82 -5.06 4.99
C LEU A 63 35.76 -3.88 4.79
N LEU A 64 35.20 -2.69 4.82
CA LEU A 64 35.98 -1.46 4.87
C LEU A 64 36.74 -1.35 6.21
N PRO A 65 37.95 -0.77 6.20
CA PRO A 65 38.63 -0.35 7.41
C PRO A 65 37.71 0.50 8.29
N SER A 66 37.83 0.42 9.62
CA SER A 66 36.91 1.13 10.54
C SER A 66 36.87 2.65 10.34
N LYS A 67 37.94 3.23 9.76
CA LYS A 67 38.02 4.66 9.41
C LYS A 67 37.25 5.01 8.13
N GLU A 68 36.95 4.04 7.27
CA GLU A 68 36.26 4.24 5.99
C GLU A 68 34.79 3.83 6.03
N VAL A 69 34.37 3.09 7.06
CA VAL A 69 32.95 2.78 7.30
C VAL A 69 32.17 4.08 7.44
N TYR A 70 31.07 4.18 6.70
CA TYR A 70 30.16 5.31 6.76
C TYR A 70 29.43 5.31 8.10
N VAL A 71 29.54 6.40 8.86
CA VAL A 71 28.86 6.56 10.17
C VAL A 71 27.89 7.74 10.20
N GLY A 72 27.75 8.44 9.07
CA GLY A 72 27.01 9.69 8.97
C GLY A 72 27.88 10.91 9.28
N GLN A 73 27.46 12.06 8.74
CA GLN A 73 28.25 13.29 8.73
C GLN A 73 28.64 13.79 10.12
N GLU A 74 27.73 13.73 11.09
CA GLU A 74 27.99 14.22 12.46
C GLU A 74 29.05 13.37 13.17
N ALA A 75 28.92 12.04 13.08
CA ALA A 75 29.87 11.10 13.67
C ALA A 75 31.24 11.15 12.95
N ASP A 76 31.25 11.33 11.62
CA ASP A 76 32.48 11.55 10.85
C ASP A 76 33.19 12.84 11.27
N THR A 77 32.44 13.92 11.44
CA THR A 77 33.00 15.21 11.90
C THR A 77 33.61 15.07 13.29
N PHE A 78 32.91 14.41 14.22
CA PHE A 78 33.42 14.15 15.57
C PHE A 78 34.71 13.32 15.54
N ARG A 79 34.74 12.25 14.74
CA ARG A 79 35.91 11.36 14.59
C ARG A 79 37.12 12.10 14.01
N SER A 80 36.93 12.96 13.01
CA SER A 80 38.00 13.77 12.43
C SER A 80 38.56 14.81 13.39
N GLN A 81 37.72 15.39 14.24
CA GLN A 81 38.14 16.36 15.26
C GLN A 81 38.80 15.70 16.47
N ASN A 82 38.46 14.44 16.78
CA ASN A 82 38.88 13.76 18.02
C ASN A 82 39.43 12.35 17.76
N PRO A 83 40.48 12.15 16.93
CA PRO A 83 40.88 10.83 16.41
C PRO A 83 41.31 9.81 17.49
N ASN A 84 41.76 10.27 18.65
CA ASN A 84 42.24 9.43 19.75
C ASN A 84 41.22 9.30 20.90
N HIS A 85 39.96 9.69 20.68
CA HIS A 85 38.94 9.63 21.71
C HIS A 85 38.62 8.18 22.10
N ALA A 86 38.64 7.86 23.39
CA ALA A 86 38.52 6.49 23.91
C ALA A 86 37.24 5.76 23.45
N LEU A 87 36.15 6.49 23.23
CA LEU A 87 34.87 5.93 22.78
C LEU A 87 34.81 5.59 21.27
N LEU A 88 35.76 6.04 20.44
CA LEU A 88 35.68 5.81 19.00
C LEU A 88 35.85 4.35 18.63
N VAL A 89 36.79 3.65 19.25
CA VAL A 89 37.05 2.23 18.98
C VAL A 89 35.82 1.36 19.28
N PRO A 90 35.21 1.41 20.49
CA PRO A 90 34.01 0.63 20.78
C PRO A 90 32.82 1.05 19.90
N PHE A 91 32.64 2.36 19.66
CA PHE A 91 31.58 2.84 18.78
C PHE A 91 31.68 2.26 17.36
N LEU A 92 32.87 2.29 16.74
CA LEU A 92 33.07 1.76 15.38
C LEU A 92 32.87 0.24 15.32
N ALA A 93 33.22 -0.48 16.38
CA ALA A 93 32.95 -1.91 16.48
C ALA A 93 31.44 -2.20 16.54
N ASP A 94 30.69 -1.43 17.33
CA ASP A 94 29.23 -1.54 17.41
C ASP A 94 28.55 -1.19 16.09
N VAL A 95 29.02 -0.13 15.41
CA VAL A 95 28.51 0.25 14.09
C VAL A 95 28.74 -0.88 13.07
N ARG A 96 29.94 -1.46 13.03
CA ARG A 96 30.24 -2.59 12.15
C ARG A 96 29.32 -3.77 12.44
N LYS A 97 29.14 -4.13 13.72
CA LYS A 97 28.23 -5.20 14.14
C LYS A 97 26.79 -4.92 13.71
N ALA A 98 26.32 -3.68 13.86
CA ALA A 98 24.99 -3.28 13.43
C ALA A 98 24.83 -3.44 11.91
N TYR A 99 25.79 -2.96 11.12
CA TYR A 99 25.79 -3.11 9.67
C TYR A 99 25.71 -4.57 9.22
N ILE A 100 26.58 -5.43 9.76
CA ILE A 100 26.59 -6.86 9.43
C ILE A 100 25.25 -7.51 9.80
N THR A 101 24.76 -7.24 11.01
CA THR A 101 23.48 -7.81 11.49
C THR A 101 22.31 -7.38 10.61
N THR A 102 22.25 -6.09 10.23
CA THR A 102 21.21 -5.56 9.36
C THR A 102 21.36 -6.09 7.93
N ALA A 103 22.57 -6.24 7.38
CA ALA A 103 22.78 -6.83 6.06
C ALA A 103 22.26 -8.27 6.01
N VAL A 104 22.59 -9.10 7.00
CA VAL A 104 22.09 -10.49 7.11
C VAL A 104 20.57 -10.50 7.24
N TYR A 105 20.00 -9.58 8.01
CA TYR A 105 18.55 -9.42 8.10
C TYR A 105 17.92 -9.07 6.73
N LEU A 106 18.51 -8.13 6.00
CA LEU A 106 18.05 -7.73 4.66
C LEU A 106 18.19 -8.87 3.64
N GLN A 107 19.28 -9.63 3.63
CA GLN A 107 19.44 -10.82 2.78
C GLN A 107 18.32 -11.85 3.02
N LYS A 108 17.87 -11.99 4.28
CA LYS A 108 16.80 -12.92 4.66
C LYS A 108 15.40 -12.39 4.28
N LYS A 109 15.20 -11.07 4.33
CA LYS A 109 13.87 -10.44 4.17
C LYS A 109 13.60 -9.95 2.75
N LEU A 110 14.61 -9.46 2.06
CA LEU A 110 14.49 -9.00 0.69
C LEU A 110 14.48 -10.20 -0.27
N PRO A 111 13.49 -10.32 -1.15
CA PRO A 111 13.40 -11.39 -2.14
C PRO A 111 14.36 -11.17 -3.34
N LEU A 112 15.65 -10.93 -3.06
CA LEU A 112 16.68 -10.57 -4.05
C LEU A 112 16.82 -11.60 -5.19
N ALA A 113 16.61 -12.88 -4.88
CA ALA A 113 16.70 -13.98 -5.85
C ALA A 113 15.33 -14.45 -6.37
N SER A 114 14.26 -13.66 -6.22
CA SER A 114 12.90 -14.04 -6.63
C SER A 114 12.77 -14.07 -8.15
N PRO A 115 12.56 -15.25 -8.78
CA PRO A 115 12.36 -15.33 -10.21
C PRO A 115 11.13 -14.56 -10.67
N THR A 116 10.08 -14.51 -9.84
CA THR A 116 8.85 -13.78 -10.13
C THR A 116 9.09 -12.28 -10.21
N LEU A 117 9.81 -11.71 -9.24
CA LEU A 117 10.06 -10.26 -9.23
C LEU A 117 11.00 -9.84 -10.36
N THR A 118 12.03 -10.64 -10.65
CA THR A 118 12.90 -10.41 -11.82
C THR A 118 12.12 -10.52 -13.14
N ALA A 119 11.16 -11.45 -13.24
CA ALA A 119 10.32 -11.56 -14.43
C ALA A 119 9.38 -10.36 -14.59
N LEU A 120 8.87 -9.81 -13.47
CA LEU A 120 8.02 -8.62 -13.46
C LEU A 120 8.78 -7.35 -13.86
N SER A 121 10.09 -7.26 -13.63
CA SER A 121 10.90 -6.12 -14.12
C SER A 121 10.81 -5.97 -15.64
N ALA A 122 10.65 -7.05 -16.39
CA ALA A 122 10.53 -7.01 -17.85
C ALA A 122 9.27 -6.34 -18.40
N LEU A 123 8.33 -5.98 -17.52
CA LEU A 123 7.18 -5.15 -17.87
C LEU A 123 7.56 -3.67 -18.03
N ASP A 124 8.74 -3.27 -17.54
CA ASP A 124 9.25 -1.92 -17.70
C ASP A 124 9.41 -1.59 -19.20
N PRO A 125 8.69 -0.57 -19.71
CA PRO A 125 8.78 -0.16 -21.10
C PRO A 125 10.21 0.21 -21.55
N LEU A 126 11.07 0.65 -20.62
CA LEU A 126 12.48 0.97 -20.90
C LEU A 126 13.31 -0.26 -21.29
N LEU A 127 12.89 -1.45 -20.87
CA LEU A 127 13.58 -2.70 -21.20
C LEU A 127 13.17 -3.26 -22.57
N ARG A 128 12.18 -2.65 -23.22
CA ARG A 128 11.72 -3.07 -24.55
C ARG A 128 12.87 -2.97 -25.56
N GLY A 129 13.01 -4.01 -26.39
CA GLY A 129 14.09 -4.14 -27.36
C GLY A 129 15.28 -4.95 -26.83
N HIS A 130 15.44 -5.09 -25.51
CA HIS A 130 16.48 -5.94 -24.94
C HIS A 130 16.09 -7.43 -24.99
N SER A 131 17.05 -8.29 -25.34
CA SER A 131 16.86 -9.74 -25.39
C SER A 131 16.40 -10.32 -24.05
N GLN A 132 16.88 -9.76 -22.94
CA GLN A 132 16.48 -10.17 -21.59
C GLN A 132 15.00 -9.91 -21.31
N ALA A 133 14.42 -8.82 -21.82
CA ALA A 133 13.01 -8.53 -21.61
C ALA A 133 12.13 -9.64 -22.21
N THR A 134 12.41 -10.09 -23.43
CA THR A 134 11.70 -11.20 -24.06
C THR A 134 11.85 -12.51 -23.29
N ILE A 135 13.05 -12.83 -22.80
CA ILE A 135 13.31 -14.04 -21.99
C ILE A 135 12.50 -14.02 -20.70
N GLN A 136 12.47 -12.88 -20.02
CA GLN A 136 11.74 -12.74 -18.75
C GLN A 136 10.22 -12.69 -18.97
N LEU A 137 9.72 -12.02 -20.01
CA LEU A 137 8.29 -12.07 -20.38
C LEU A 137 7.85 -13.49 -20.75
N LYS A 138 8.72 -14.27 -21.41
CA LYS A 138 8.48 -15.70 -21.65
C LYS A 138 8.37 -16.47 -20.34
N ARG A 139 9.27 -16.26 -19.38
CA ARG A 139 9.19 -16.88 -18.05
C ARG A 139 7.91 -16.49 -17.32
N LEU A 140 7.54 -15.21 -17.38
CA LEU A 140 6.31 -14.67 -16.78
C LEU A 140 5.07 -15.33 -17.39
N SER A 141 5.03 -15.52 -18.72
CA SER A 141 3.94 -16.24 -19.39
C SER A 141 3.80 -17.69 -18.93
N GLY A 142 4.93 -18.36 -18.64
CA GLY A 142 4.93 -19.71 -18.07
C GLY A 142 4.36 -19.75 -16.66
N MET A 143 4.70 -18.76 -15.82
CA MET A 143 4.13 -18.62 -14.47
C MET A 143 2.62 -18.34 -14.49
N LEU A 144 2.17 -17.60 -15.51
CA LEU A 144 0.78 -17.17 -15.68
C LEU A 144 0.03 -18.01 -16.73
N ARG A 145 0.48 -19.24 -17.00
CA ARG A 145 -0.12 -20.11 -18.02
C ARG A 145 -1.61 -20.36 -17.82
N HIS A 146 -2.09 -20.36 -16.58
CA HIS A 146 -3.50 -20.52 -16.23
C HIS A 146 -4.41 -19.38 -16.74
N LEU A 147 -3.84 -18.22 -17.08
CA LEU A 147 -4.56 -17.08 -17.67
C LEU A 147 -4.62 -17.13 -19.19
N LEU A 148 -3.83 -18.00 -19.81
CA LEU A 148 -3.62 -18.04 -21.25
C LEU A 148 -4.28 -19.30 -21.83
N PRO A 149 -4.91 -19.23 -23.02
CA PRO A 149 -5.43 -20.42 -23.70
C PRO A 149 -4.31 -21.43 -23.97
N ALA A 150 -4.61 -22.73 -23.81
CA ALA A 150 -3.61 -23.80 -23.90
C ALA A 150 -2.95 -23.93 -25.28
N ASP A 151 -3.67 -23.54 -26.34
CA ASP A 151 -3.30 -23.79 -27.74
C ASP A 151 -2.66 -22.57 -28.44
N GLN A 152 -2.34 -21.50 -27.71
CA GLN A 152 -1.89 -20.23 -28.29
C GLN A 152 -0.38 -19.98 -28.12
N ASP A 153 0.24 -19.51 -29.21
CA ASP A 153 1.67 -19.19 -29.25
C ASP A 153 1.93 -17.74 -28.79
N ILE A 154 1.97 -17.55 -27.47
CA ILE A 154 2.37 -16.26 -26.88
C ILE A 154 3.81 -15.87 -27.26
N GLN A 155 4.68 -16.80 -27.64
CA GLN A 155 6.07 -16.49 -27.99
C GLN A 155 6.12 -15.62 -29.24
N ARG A 156 5.30 -15.94 -30.24
CA ARG A 156 5.18 -15.13 -31.45
C ARG A 156 4.72 -13.71 -31.15
N GLU A 157 3.80 -13.56 -30.20
CA GLU A 157 3.29 -12.25 -29.77
C GLU A 157 4.39 -11.43 -29.05
N LEU A 158 5.15 -12.06 -28.15
CA LEU A 158 6.27 -11.41 -27.44
C LEU A 158 7.38 -10.95 -28.38
N VAL A 159 7.75 -11.79 -29.36
CA VAL A 159 8.76 -11.44 -30.37
C VAL A 159 8.28 -10.25 -31.21
N ARG A 160 7.03 -10.26 -31.66
CA ARG A 160 6.42 -9.14 -32.39
C ARG A 160 6.41 -7.86 -31.58
N PHE A 161 6.01 -7.92 -30.31
CA PHE A 161 6.02 -6.77 -29.40
C PHE A 161 7.42 -6.13 -29.28
N ASN A 162 8.46 -6.97 -29.17
CA ASN A 162 9.82 -6.48 -28.95
C ASN A 162 10.39 -5.68 -30.14
N VAL A 163 9.90 -5.92 -31.35
CA VAL A 163 10.40 -5.28 -32.60
C VAL A 163 9.40 -4.32 -33.24
N ASP A 164 8.21 -4.15 -32.68
CA ASP A 164 7.14 -3.33 -33.27
C ASP A 164 7.43 -1.81 -33.25
N LEU A 165 7.85 -1.27 -34.38
CA LEU A 165 8.19 0.16 -34.50
C LEU A 165 6.99 1.11 -34.34
N THR A 166 5.76 0.60 -34.31
CA THR A 166 4.54 1.43 -34.17
C THR A 166 4.18 1.76 -32.72
N ILE A 167 4.90 1.19 -31.75
CA ILE A 167 4.70 1.45 -30.31
C ILE A 167 5.50 2.70 -29.91
N PRO A 168 4.89 3.69 -29.23
CA PRO A 168 5.59 4.89 -28.80
C PRO A 168 6.70 4.57 -27.78
N SER A 169 7.80 5.32 -27.82
CA SER A 169 8.82 5.24 -26.78
C SER A 169 8.26 5.75 -25.45
N PHE A 170 8.63 5.08 -24.37
CA PHE A 170 8.29 5.50 -23.02
C PHE A 170 9.16 6.68 -22.60
N LYS A 171 8.55 7.69 -22.00
CA LYS A 171 9.28 8.87 -21.48
C LYS A 171 9.37 8.80 -19.97
N GLU A 172 10.50 9.25 -19.42
CA GLU A 172 10.69 9.31 -17.97
C GLU A 172 9.63 10.24 -17.34
N GLY A 173 8.92 9.73 -16.33
CA GLY A 173 7.78 10.40 -15.69
C GLY A 173 6.41 10.05 -16.27
N GLU A 174 6.33 9.32 -17.38
CA GLU A 174 5.07 8.80 -17.92
C GLU A 174 4.51 7.67 -17.03
N SER A 175 3.19 7.58 -16.94
CA SER A 175 2.54 6.48 -16.23
C SER A 175 2.68 5.19 -17.03
N MET A 176 3.39 4.22 -16.45
CA MET A 176 3.56 2.90 -17.05
C MET A 176 2.22 2.22 -17.38
N VAL A 177 1.19 2.42 -16.55
CA VAL A 177 -0.16 1.88 -16.79
C VAL A 177 -0.80 2.53 -18.02
N GLU A 178 -0.69 3.85 -18.15
CA GLU A 178 -1.23 4.57 -19.30
C GLU A 178 -0.48 4.18 -20.57
N TRP A 179 0.86 4.07 -20.51
CA TRP A 179 1.67 3.62 -21.63
C TRP A 179 1.23 2.23 -22.12
N TRP A 180 1.11 1.24 -21.21
CA TRP A 180 0.58 -0.08 -21.57
C TRP A 180 -0.87 -0.02 -22.10
N GLY A 181 -1.68 0.91 -21.59
CA GLY A 181 -3.00 1.24 -22.15
C GLY A 181 -2.92 1.58 -23.64
N HIS A 182 -2.08 2.55 -24.01
CA HIS A 182 -1.88 2.95 -25.40
C HIS A 182 -1.34 1.81 -26.29
N VAL A 183 -0.49 0.92 -25.75
CA VAL A 183 -0.04 -0.28 -26.48
C VAL A 183 -1.21 -1.20 -26.82
N PHE A 184 -2.21 -1.29 -25.93
CA PHE A 184 -3.37 -2.17 -26.07
C PHE A 184 -4.60 -1.50 -26.67
N ASP A 185 -4.59 -0.19 -26.92
CA ASP A 185 -5.72 0.53 -27.52
C ASP A 185 -6.04 0.07 -28.95
N LYS A 186 -5.06 -0.52 -29.66
CA LYS A 186 -5.29 -1.15 -30.96
C LYS A 186 -5.89 -2.54 -30.73
N PRO A 187 -7.16 -2.78 -31.12
CA PRO A 187 -7.78 -4.08 -30.97
C PRO A 187 -6.95 -5.18 -31.66
N ASP A 188 -6.92 -6.36 -31.05
CA ASP A 188 -6.38 -7.60 -31.62
C ASP A 188 -4.86 -7.69 -31.86
N LYS A 189 -4.08 -6.66 -31.53
CA LYS A 189 -2.62 -6.71 -31.77
C LYS A 189 -1.87 -7.58 -30.75
N TYR A 190 -2.26 -7.48 -29.47
CA TYR A 190 -1.58 -8.09 -28.34
C TYR A 190 -2.55 -8.68 -27.29
N PRO A 191 -3.44 -9.62 -27.65
CA PRO A 191 -4.48 -10.12 -26.74
C PRO A 191 -3.90 -10.85 -25.53
N PHE A 192 -2.87 -11.68 -25.69
CA PHE A 192 -2.33 -12.50 -24.59
C PHE A 192 -1.37 -11.73 -23.71
N LEU A 193 -0.51 -10.91 -24.32
CA LEU A 193 0.35 -9.97 -23.60
C LEU A 193 -0.51 -8.98 -22.81
N SER A 194 -1.62 -8.48 -23.37
CA SER A 194 -2.53 -7.59 -22.63
C SER A 194 -3.11 -8.25 -21.39
N ALA A 195 -3.61 -9.48 -21.50
CA ALA A 195 -4.14 -10.21 -20.35
C ALA A 195 -3.06 -10.42 -19.27
N MET A 196 -1.85 -10.83 -19.68
CA MET A 196 -0.73 -11.05 -18.78
C MET A 196 -0.30 -9.75 -18.07
N VAL A 197 -0.09 -8.67 -18.82
CA VAL A 197 0.34 -7.37 -18.28
C VAL A 197 -0.72 -6.82 -17.33
N LYS A 198 -2.01 -6.86 -17.69
CA LYS A 198 -3.11 -6.41 -16.82
C LYS A 198 -3.12 -7.17 -15.49
N CYS A 199 -2.93 -8.49 -15.53
CA CYS A 199 -2.81 -9.29 -14.31
C CYS A 199 -1.61 -8.84 -13.46
N CYS A 200 -0.43 -8.70 -14.05
CA CYS A 200 0.75 -8.29 -13.30
C CYS A 200 0.64 -6.88 -12.71
N LEU A 201 0.12 -5.92 -13.47
CA LEU A 201 -0.05 -4.54 -13.01
C LEU A 201 -1.13 -4.40 -11.93
N SER A 202 -2.01 -5.40 -11.80
CA SER A 202 -2.98 -5.49 -10.69
C SER A 202 -2.36 -5.97 -9.37
N ILE A 203 -1.13 -6.48 -9.39
CA ILE A 203 -0.41 -6.87 -8.18
C ILE A 203 -0.13 -5.63 -7.35
N PHE A 204 -0.62 -5.66 -6.12
CA PHE A 204 -0.47 -4.57 -5.17
C PHE A 204 0.89 -4.62 -4.46
N HIS A 205 1.58 -3.48 -4.34
CA HIS A 205 2.96 -3.41 -3.82
C HIS A 205 3.22 -2.29 -2.80
N GLY A 206 2.18 -1.61 -2.28
CA GLY A 206 2.33 -0.41 -1.42
C GLY A 206 1.59 -0.50 -0.07
N PRO A 207 1.67 0.50 0.81
CA PRO A 207 1.05 0.50 2.13
C PRO A 207 -0.42 0.96 2.14
N ARG A 208 -1.11 1.09 0.99
CA ARG A 208 -2.56 1.48 0.98
C ARG A 208 -3.45 0.53 1.79
N VAL A 209 -3.02 -0.71 1.96
CA VAL A 209 -3.67 -1.69 2.83
C VAL A 209 -3.37 -1.39 4.31
N GLU A 210 -2.12 -1.07 4.65
CA GLU A 210 -1.75 -0.67 6.02
C GLU A 210 -2.43 0.64 6.44
N SER A 211 -2.52 1.66 5.59
CA SER A 211 -3.26 2.88 5.93
C SER A 211 -4.74 2.60 6.15
N SER A 212 -5.33 1.67 5.40
CA SER A 212 -6.69 1.21 5.62
C SER A 212 -6.84 0.48 6.96
N PHE A 213 -5.82 -0.27 7.39
CA PHE A 213 -5.77 -0.90 8.71
C PHE A 213 -5.48 0.07 9.85
N SER A 214 -4.65 1.10 9.66
CA SER A 214 -4.43 2.16 10.66
C SER A 214 -5.73 2.94 10.90
N LEU A 215 -6.44 3.30 9.82
CA LEU A 215 -7.78 3.89 9.91
C LEU A 215 -8.77 2.93 10.57
N MET A 216 -8.64 1.62 10.34
CA MET A 216 -9.47 0.61 10.98
C MET A 216 -9.18 0.49 12.48
N ASN A 217 -7.91 0.55 12.89
CA ASN A 217 -7.51 0.53 14.29
C ASN A 217 -8.10 1.72 15.04
N GLU A 218 -8.09 2.92 14.47
CA GLU A 218 -8.74 4.09 15.09
C GLU A 218 -10.25 3.89 15.29
N ILE A 219 -10.92 3.13 14.42
CA ILE A 219 -12.37 2.90 14.46
C ILE A 219 -12.74 1.70 15.35
N ILE A 220 -11.86 0.70 15.44
CA ILE A 220 -12.01 -0.47 16.30
C ILE A 220 -11.67 -0.11 17.75
N ASP A 221 -10.70 0.79 17.96
CA ASP A 221 -10.26 1.17 19.30
C ASP A 221 -11.34 1.96 20.04
N GLN A 222 -11.49 1.68 21.34
CA GLN A 222 -12.67 2.01 22.14
C GLN A 222 -12.90 3.53 22.33
N ARG A 223 -11.98 4.37 21.86
CA ARG A 223 -12.04 5.84 21.94
C ARG A 223 -12.83 6.50 20.80
N SER A 224 -13.04 5.82 19.67
CA SER A 224 -13.72 6.42 18.51
C SER A 224 -15.00 5.66 18.16
N GLY A 225 -16.13 6.34 18.28
CA GLY A 225 -17.47 5.95 17.82
C GLY A 225 -17.68 4.54 17.28
N ASN A 226 -17.82 3.55 18.19
CA ASN A 226 -18.46 2.23 18.05
C ASN A 226 -19.04 1.86 16.66
N MET A 227 -18.21 1.78 15.62
CA MET A 227 -18.63 1.40 14.27
C MET A 227 -18.32 -0.08 14.11
N ASN A 228 -19.32 -0.87 13.72
CA ASN A 228 -19.09 -2.29 13.49
C ASN A 228 -18.30 -2.49 12.18
N VAL A 229 -17.55 -3.58 12.12
CA VAL A 229 -16.74 -3.96 10.94
C VAL A 229 -17.56 -3.98 9.64
N PRO A 230 -18.81 -4.48 9.60
CA PRO A 230 -19.64 -4.44 8.39
C PRO A 230 -19.91 -3.01 7.86
N THR A 231 -20.23 -2.06 8.75
CA THR A 231 -20.45 -0.66 8.37
C THR A 231 -19.18 -0.02 7.84
N PHE A 232 -18.03 -0.29 8.48
CA PHE A 232 -16.75 0.19 7.98
C PHE A 232 -16.43 -0.38 6.58
N ASN A 233 -16.61 -1.69 6.39
CA ASN A 233 -16.39 -2.34 5.10
C ASN A 233 -17.27 -1.71 4.00
N ALA A 234 -18.54 -1.46 4.29
CA ALA A 234 -19.45 -0.81 3.34
C ALA A 234 -18.98 0.60 2.96
N ILE A 235 -18.54 1.41 3.95
CA ILE A 235 -18.01 2.76 3.70
C ILE A 235 -16.74 2.70 2.84
N GLN A 236 -15.79 1.81 3.15
CA GLN A 236 -14.57 1.67 2.36
C GLN A 236 -14.87 1.19 0.94
N THR A 237 -15.79 0.24 0.78
CA THR A 237 -16.23 -0.24 -0.54
C THR A 237 -16.77 0.92 -1.37
N VAL A 238 -17.66 1.74 -0.82
CA VAL A 238 -18.21 2.91 -1.52
C VAL A 238 -17.09 3.92 -1.85
N LYS A 239 -16.25 4.26 -0.87
CA LYS A 239 -15.14 5.20 -1.04
C LYS A 239 -14.21 4.78 -2.17
N TYR A 240 -13.71 3.55 -2.14
CA TYR A 240 -12.77 3.05 -3.15
C TYR A 240 -13.44 2.83 -4.51
N THR A 241 -14.73 2.51 -4.56
CA THR A 241 -15.50 2.43 -5.83
C THR A 241 -15.65 3.81 -6.50
N LEU A 242 -15.90 4.86 -5.71
CA LEU A 242 -15.98 6.23 -6.24
C LEU A 242 -14.61 6.70 -6.72
N GLN A 243 -13.56 6.45 -5.93
CA GLN A 243 -12.19 6.79 -6.28
C GLN A 243 -11.71 6.08 -7.55
N SER A 244 -11.96 4.77 -7.68
CA SER A 244 -11.53 4.01 -8.86
C SER A 244 -12.20 4.46 -10.15
N ARG A 245 -13.42 5.01 -10.06
CA ARG A 245 -14.16 5.54 -11.20
C ARG A 245 -13.88 7.02 -11.50
N GLY A 246 -13.11 7.71 -10.64
CA GLY A 246 -12.89 9.15 -10.75
C GLY A 246 -14.18 9.98 -10.69
N LYS A 247 -15.26 9.42 -10.11
CA LYS A 247 -16.59 10.03 -10.07
C LYS A 247 -16.97 10.37 -8.64
N THR A 248 -17.57 11.54 -8.45
CA THR A 248 -18.23 11.87 -7.18
C THR A 248 -19.49 11.01 -6.99
N ALA A 249 -19.95 10.86 -5.75
CA ALA A 249 -21.22 10.19 -5.48
C ALA A 249 -22.38 10.84 -6.26
N VAL A 250 -22.37 12.17 -6.36
CA VAL A 250 -23.37 12.92 -7.13
C VAL A 250 -23.33 12.55 -8.60
N GLN A 251 -22.16 12.42 -9.22
CA GLN A 251 -22.03 12.01 -10.62
C GLN A 251 -22.38 10.53 -10.84
N LEU A 252 -22.04 9.65 -9.90
CA LEU A 252 -22.30 8.22 -10.01
C LEU A 252 -23.78 7.88 -9.87
N PHE A 253 -24.47 8.58 -8.95
CA PHE A 253 -25.88 8.39 -8.65
C PHE A 253 -26.77 9.49 -9.24
N ARG A 254 -26.24 10.28 -10.20
CA ARG A 254 -27.04 11.27 -10.91
C ARG A 254 -28.10 10.53 -11.72
N MET A 255 -29.35 10.71 -11.37
CA MET A 255 -30.46 10.28 -12.22
C MET A 255 -30.55 11.25 -13.41
N GLU A 256 -30.69 10.71 -14.62
CA GLU A 256 -30.93 11.52 -15.84
C GLU A 256 -32.27 12.24 -15.75
N ASP A 257 -33.28 11.58 -15.17
CA ASP A 257 -34.58 12.16 -14.83
C ASP A 257 -34.92 11.90 -13.35
N VAL A 258 -35.02 12.96 -12.56
CA VAL A 258 -35.31 12.88 -11.11
C VAL A 258 -36.75 12.43 -10.84
N LYS A 259 -37.68 12.60 -11.79
CA LYS A 259 -39.09 12.23 -11.64
C LYS A 259 -39.39 10.84 -12.20
N PHE A 260 -38.75 10.44 -13.29
CA PHE A 260 -39.10 9.22 -14.02
C PHE A 260 -37.94 8.22 -14.21
N GLY A 261 -36.74 8.53 -13.72
CA GLY A 261 -35.60 7.63 -13.81
C GLY A 261 -35.81 6.34 -13.01
N GLU A 262 -35.23 5.25 -13.48
CA GLU A 262 -35.32 3.97 -12.78
C GLU A 262 -34.69 4.05 -11.39
N VAL A 263 -35.47 3.68 -10.38
CA VAL A 263 -35.02 3.60 -9.00
C VAL A 263 -34.46 2.21 -8.75
N ASP A 264 -33.23 2.13 -8.23
CA ASP A 264 -32.67 0.87 -7.76
C ASP A 264 -33.49 0.36 -6.55
N ARG A 265 -34.39 -0.59 -6.85
CA ARG A 265 -35.29 -1.22 -5.86
C ARG A 265 -34.50 -1.92 -4.75
N THR A 266 -33.32 -2.43 -5.06
CA THR A 266 -32.45 -3.10 -4.09
C THR A 266 -31.87 -2.08 -3.11
N LEU A 267 -31.37 -0.96 -3.63
CA LEU A 267 -30.86 0.14 -2.81
C LEU A 267 -31.95 0.69 -1.88
N CYS A 268 -33.15 0.97 -2.41
CA CYS A 268 -34.28 1.45 -1.60
C CYS A 268 -34.68 0.46 -0.51
N LYS A 269 -34.76 -0.84 -0.84
CA LYS A 269 -35.05 -1.89 0.14
C LYS A 269 -33.98 -1.94 1.25
N ASN A 270 -32.71 -1.81 0.88
CA ASN A 270 -31.61 -1.80 1.83
C ASN A 270 -31.66 -0.58 2.76
N ILE A 271 -31.90 0.62 2.22
CA ILE A 271 -32.05 1.86 3.02
C ILE A 271 -33.21 1.72 4.01
N ASN A 272 -34.37 1.27 3.53
CA ASN A 272 -35.58 1.15 4.35
C ASN A 272 -35.45 0.08 5.44
N SER A 273 -34.69 -0.99 5.19
CA SER A 273 -34.51 -2.10 6.15
C SER A 273 -33.31 -1.94 7.07
N ALA A 274 -32.35 -1.06 6.76
CA ALA A 274 -31.09 -0.91 7.50
C ALA A 274 -31.28 -0.72 9.02
N ALA A 275 -32.23 0.14 9.42
CA ALA A 275 -32.49 0.40 10.84
C ALA A 275 -33.06 -0.82 11.58
N ALA A 276 -33.95 -1.59 10.92
CA ALA A 276 -34.53 -2.78 11.48
C ALA A 276 -33.48 -3.90 11.61
N THR A 277 -32.65 -4.08 10.57
CA THR A 277 -31.53 -5.03 10.56
C THR A 277 -30.53 -4.71 11.66
N TYR A 278 -30.14 -3.44 11.82
CA TYR A 278 -29.25 -3.00 12.89
C TYR A 278 -29.80 -3.28 14.29
N LYS A 279 -31.09 -2.99 14.53
CA LYS A 279 -31.75 -3.31 15.81
C LYS A 279 -31.79 -4.80 16.09
N ARG A 280 -31.99 -5.65 15.07
CA ARG A 280 -31.93 -7.12 15.22
C ARG A 280 -30.52 -7.58 15.60
N GLN A 281 -29.49 -7.06 14.92
CA GLN A 281 -28.10 -7.38 15.20
C GLN A 281 -27.69 -7.00 16.64
N GLN A 282 -28.11 -5.83 17.12
CA GLN A 282 -27.85 -5.42 18.50
C GLN A 282 -28.46 -6.38 19.53
N LYS A 283 -29.70 -6.85 19.28
CA LYS A 283 -30.37 -7.83 20.16
C LYS A 283 -29.64 -9.17 20.17
N MET A 284 -29.18 -9.64 19.01
CA MET A 284 -28.38 -10.87 18.89
C MET A 284 -27.07 -10.75 19.69
N ASN A 285 -26.31 -9.69 19.47
CA ASN A 285 -25.04 -9.47 20.17
C ASN A 285 -25.23 -9.30 21.69
N GLN A 286 -26.36 -8.74 22.15
CA GLN A 286 -26.69 -8.69 23.58
C GLN A 286 -26.95 -10.09 24.16
N LYS A 287 -27.68 -10.94 23.43
CA LYS A 287 -27.93 -12.32 23.85
C LYS A 287 -26.64 -13.15 23.89
N GLU A 288 -25.77 -13.00 22.89
CA GLU A 288 -24.47 -13.67 22.86
C GLU A 288 -23.57 -13.24 24.02
N LYS A 289 -23.53 -11.93 24.34
CA LYS A 289 -22.81 -11.43 25.52
C LYS A 289 -23.38 -11.97 26.83
N GLN A 290 -24.70 -12.07 26.96
CA GLN A 290 -25.35 -12.66 28.13
C GLN A 290 -25.02 -14.16 28.27
N GLN A 291 -25.01 -14.91 27.16
CA GLN A 291 -24.62 -16.33 27.16
C GLN A 291 -23.13 -16.54 27.45
N GLN A 292 -22.25 -15.66 26.98
CA GLN A 292 -20.82 -15.71 27.33
C GLN A 292 -20.61 -15.36 28.81
N GLN A 293 -21.33 -14.38 29.35
CA GLN A 293 -21.27 -14.04 30.77
C GLN A 293 -21.80 -15.16 31.67
N SER A 294 -22.85 -15.88 31.25
CA SER A 294 -23.35 -17.04 32.00
C SER A 294 -22.39 -18.24 31.94
N LYS A 295 -21.61 -18.38 30.86
CA LYS A 295 -20.62 -19.46 30.70
C LYS A 295 -19.31 -19.22 31.45
N TYR A 296 -18.84 -17.96 31.54
CA TYR A 296 -17.51 -17.64 32.08
C TYR A 296 -17.52 -16.81 33.38
N GLY A 297 -18.69 -16.60 34.01
CA GLY A 297 -18.82 -16.07 35.37
C GLY A 297 -18.30 -14.63 35.61
N SER A 298 -17.86 -13.91 34.59
CA SER A 298 -17.33 -12.55 34.74
C SER A 298 -18.48 -11.53 34.80
N GLN A 299 -18.99 -11.26 36.00
CA GLN A 299 -19.85 -10.09 36.22
C GLN A 299 -18.99 -8.82 36.22
N ALA A 300 -19.36 -7.83 35.40
CA ALA A 300 -18.79 -6.50 35.52
C ALA A 300 -19.18 -5.92 36.89
N SER A 301 -18.22 -5.38 37.64
CA SER A 301 -18.49 -4.77 38.94
C SER A 301 -19.53 -3.65 38.80
N GLY A 302 -20.40 -3.46 39.81
CA GLY A 302 -21.49 -2.47 39.76
C GLY A 302 -21.01 -1.05 39.41
N SER A 303 -19.77 -0.71 39.78
CA SER A 303 -19.10 0.55 39.43
C SER A 303 -18.91 0.75 37.91
N ALA A 304 -18.53 -0.30 37.17
CA ALA A 304 -18.31 -0.22 35.73
C ALA A 304 -19.62 -0.08 34.93
N GLN A 305 -20.72 -0.64 35.44
CA GLN A 305 -22.05 -0.48 34.85
C GLN A 305 -22.64 0.91 35.11
N GLN A 306 -22.45 1.46 36.31
CA GLN A 306 -22.84 2.84 36.62
C GLN A 306 -22.05 3.87 35.80
N ALA A 307 -20.73 3.69 35.70
CA ALA A 307 -19.88 4.55 34.87
C ALA A 307 -20.37 4.56 33.41
N LYS A 308 -20.62 3.40 32.80
CA LYS A 308 -21.15 3.31 31.42
C LYS A 308 -22.51 4.00 31.24
N LYS A 309 -23.40 3.91 32.22
CA LYS A 309 -24.71 4.60 32.16
C LYS A 309 -24.53 6.12 32.20
N GLN A 310 -23.68 6.62 33.09
CA GLN A 310 -23.38 8.05 33.19
C GLN A 310 -22.74 8.57 31.91
N THR A 311 -21.77 7.86 31.33
CA THR A 311 -21.15 8.24 30.05
C THR A 311 -22.17 8.28 28.91
N ALA A 312 -23.08 7.29 28.84
CA ALA A 312 -24.11 7.25 27.81
C ALA A 312 -25.13 8.39 27.93
N GLU A 313 -25.50 8.79 29.15
CA GLU A 313 -26.39 9.93 29.40
C GLU A 313 -25.73 11.26 29.06
N GLU A 314 -24.44 11.40 29.37
CA GLU A 314 -23.64 12.57 29.02
C GLU A 314 -23.48 12.70 27.50
N GLU A 315 -23.14 11.61 26.80
CA GLU A 315 -23.10 11.59 25.33
C GLU A 315 -24.44 11.96 24.71
N LYS A 316 -25.55 11.46 25.26
CA LYS A 316 -26.91 11.79 24.79
C LYS A 316 -27.19 13.29 24.96
N ARG A 317 -26.82 13.88 26.09
CA ARG A 317 -26.93 15.32 26.34
C ARG A 317 -26.07 16.14 25.35
N VAL A 318 -24.84 15.71 25.09
CA VAL A 318 -23.95 16.37 24.12
C VAL A 318 -24.53 16.31 22.71
N ARG A 319 -25.06 15.15 22.27
CA ARG A 319 -25.71 15.02 20.95
C ARG A 319 -26.94 15.93 20.81
N LEU A 320 -27.78 16.00 21.84
CA LEU A 320 -28.94 16.91 21.83
C LEU A 320 -28.54 18.37 21.72
N ARG A 321 -27.49 18.79 22.45
CA ARG A 321 -26.93 20.15 22.35
C ARG A 321 -26.37 20.43 20.96
N HIS A 322 -25.66 19.48 20.36
CA HIS A 322 -25.12 19.63 19.00
C HIS A 322 -26.23 19.77 17.95
N VAL A 323 -27.27 18.94 18.01
CA VAL A 323 -28.43 19.03 17.11
C VAL A 323 -29.16 20.36 17.28
N ALA A 324 -29.38 20.82 18.52
CA ALA A 324 -29.99 22.12 18.78
C ALA A 324 -29.16 23.28 18.19
N LYS A 325 -27.83 23.22 18.31
CA LYS A 325 -26.91 24.21 17.73
C LYS A 325 -26.96 24.22 16.20
N GLN A 326 -27.03 23.04 15.56
CA GLN A 326 -27.19 22.94 14.11
C GLN A 326 -28.54 23.49 13.64
N ARG A 327 -29.64 23.19 14.35
CA ARG A 327 -30.97 23.73 14.04
C ARG A 327 -31.02 25.25 14.17
N LYS A 328 -30.38 25.82 15.21
CA LYS A 328 -30.29 27.27 15.40
C LYS A 328 -29.55 27.94 14.22
N ARG A 329 -28.40 27.40 13.83
CA ARG A 329 -27.63 27.89 12.67
C ARG A 329 -28.40 27.80 11.36
N ALA A 330 -29.13 26.70 11.15
CA ALA A 330 -29.98 26.56 9.97
C ALA A 330 -31.10 27.62 9.94
N MET A 331 -31.75 27.88 11.08
CA MET A 331 -32.76 28.94 11.20
C MET A 331 -32.17 30.33 10.98
N GLU A 332 -31.01 30.65 11.56
CA GLU A 332 -30.31 31.92 11.34
C GLU A 332 -29.97 32.12 9.86
N THR A 333 -29.54 31.05 9.18
CA THR A 333 -29.23 31.08 7.74
C THR A 333 -30.48 31.34 6.90
N LEU A 334 -31.61 30.73 7.25
CA LEU A 334 -32.90 30.97 6.59
C LEU A 334 -33.42 32.38 6.83
N VAL A 335 -33.26 32.94 8.04
CA VAL A 335 -33.64 34.33 8.35
C VAL A 335 -32.79 35.34 7.58
N VAL A 336 -31.48 35.09 7.45
CA VAL A 336 -30.57 35.93 6.64
C VAL A 336 -30.95 35.85 5.15
N GLN A 337 -31.30 34.67 4.65
CA GLN A 337 -31.77 34.50 3.27
C GLN A 337 -33.14 35.16 3.03
N ALA A 338 -34.05 35.14 4.00
CA ALA A 338 -35.34 35.81 3.91
C ALA A 338 -35.22 37.35 3.95
N LYS A 339 -34.27 37.88 4.75
CA LYS A 339 -33.96 39.33 4.78
C LYS A 339 -33.26 39.85 3.52
N LYS A 340 -32.61 38.98 2.74
CA LYS A 340 -32.03 39.31 1.43
C LYS A 340 -33.05 39.25 0.27
N LYS A 341 -34.27 38.78 0.53
CA LYS A 341 -35.36 38.64 -0.46
C LYS A 341 -36.48 39.68 -0.31
N LYS A 342 -36.37 40.56 0.68
CA LYS A 342 -37.08 41.84 0.75
C LYS A 342 -36.08 42.94 0.43
#